data_AF-A0A1E7JGM6-F1
#
_entry.id   AF-A0A1E7JGM6-F1
#
_cell.length_a   1.000
_cell.length_b   1.000
_cell.length_c   1.000
_cell.angle_alpha   90.00
_cell.angle_beta   90.00
_cell.angle_gamma   90.00
#
_symmetry.space_group_name_H-M   'P 1'
#
loop_
_entity.id
_entity.type
_entity.pdbx_description
1 polymer ?
#
loop_
_entity_poly.entity_id
_entity_poly.type
_entity_poly.pdbx_seq_one_letter_code
_entity_poly.pdbx_strand_id
1 'polypeptide(L)'
;MSLVGKLNRKLGSVTGYEVRRAGRPRPARPAEPRPETATTAKGKQDRVDFRAPDDPAVDRLLKRPVFVIAPVRSGSTLLRLLLGAHSQLHSPHELHVRRLEVRSSTGLGERSMAALGLERGDLEHLLWDRVMHRELVRAGKSTIVEKTPSNAFAYQRIAACWPDARFVFLLRHPASVAESWHEADPDKRNPEEAALDALRYMRAVERARRNLPGHVVRYEDLTADPEATLKGICAFLDVPFEPGMLEYGAGAGSDLHNLQKGLGDWKEKIRTGHVQQGRDLPGPDEIPEPLREISRAWGYSGAGSGRDARDAGGQQAGKGHAEVAEVWPREGRIRLVGHAHGLPEPEAGTEAETQPETEQGAEPAPETEAEAAGGPWRLLLTLRGHKDRRLEYPVAMEGTRFDGSFPVADLAAGELPVPGRWDIHLVSQSAGGEVRLRAGRRLDGIKGKKDIVEFPAQPAGEHDGAPLVQPYYTVKDNLSVECLAPRHEAQSAS
;
A
#
# COMPACT_ATOMS: atom_id res chain seq x y z
N MET A 1 -12.77 48.86 1.85
CA MET A 1 -12.18 47.50 1.88
C MET A 1 -11.06 47.47 2.92
N SER A 2 -11.08 46.53 3.88
CA SER A 2 -10.11 46.48 4.97
C SER A 2 -8.70 46.14 4.48
N LEU A 3 -7.68 46.58 5.23
CA LEU A 3 -6.25 46.29 4.94
C LEU A 3 -5.99 44.78 4.74
N VAL A 4 -6.67 43.95 5.53
CA VAL A 4 -6.60 42.48 5.47
C VAL A 4 -7.17 41.94 4.15
N GLY A 5 -8.22 42.56 3.61
CA GLY A 5 -8.81 42.18 2.33
C GLY A 5 -8.02 42.61 1.08
N LYS A 6 -7.07 43.54 1.22
CA LYS A 6 -6.08 43.85 0.17
C LYS A 6 -4.88 42.90 0.28
N LEU A 7 -4.44 42.59 1.50
CA LEU A 7 -3.37 41.65 1.78
C LEU A 7 -3.71 40.22 1.29
N ASN A 8 -4.88 39.69 1.65
CA ASN A 8 -5.29 38.34 1.22
C ASN A 8 -5.48 38.21 -0.29
N ARG A 9 -5.85 39.30 -0.98
CA ARG A 9 -5.95 39.28 -2.45
C ARG A 9 -4.58 39.12 -3.11
N LYS A 10 -3.57 39.80 -2.57
CA LYS A 10 -2.19 39.76 -3.10
C LYS A 10 -1.45 38.48 -2.65
N LEU A 11 -1.74 37.99 -1.44
CA LEU A 11 -1.19 36.74 -0.91
C LEU A 11 -1.79 35.52 -1.62
N GLY A 12 -3.12 35.52 -1.84
CA GLY A 12 -3.83 34.45 -2.52
C GLY A 12 -3.43 34.31 -3.99
N SER A 13 -3.19 35.43 -4.70
CA SER A 13 -2.78 35.39 -6.11
C SER A 13 -1.35 34.91 -6.33
N VAL A 14 -0.48 34.96 -5.31
CA VAL A 14 0.95 34.60 -5.43
C VAL A 14 1.26 33.26 -4.75
N THR A 15 0.54 32.90 -3.68
CA THR A 15 0.90 31.77 -2.82
C THR A 15 -0.25 30.80 -2.54
N GLY A 16 -1.49 31.16 -2.85
CA GLY A 16 -2.68 30.35 -2.54
C GLY A 16 -3.12 30.38 -1.06
N TYR A 17 -2.47 31.14 -0.18
CA TYR A 17 -2.80 31.23 1.23
C TYR A 17 -3.64 32.47 1.58
N GLU A 18 -4.53 32.35 2.57
CA GLU A 18 -5.25 33.48 3.19
C GLU A 18 -4.90 33.61 4.68
N VAL A 19 -4.71 34.84 5.15
CA VAL A 19 -4.47 35.13 6.57
C VAL A 19 -5.79 35.53 7.25
N ARG A 20 -6.09 34.90 8.39
CA ARG A 20 -7.22 35.26 9.25
C ARG A 20 -6.72 35.67 10.64
N ARG A 21 -7.39 36.63 11.27
CA ARG A 21 -7.05 37.06 12.63
C ARG A 21 -7.46 35.95 13.61
N ALA A 22 -6.49 35.43 14.38
CA ALA A 22 -6.77 34.50 15.47
C ALA A 22 -7.65 35.18 16.53
N GLY A 23 -8.71 34.50 16.97
CA GLY A 23 -9.56 34.99 18.05
C GLY A 23 -8.77 35.12 19.35
N ARG A 24 -8.96 36.23 20.09
CA ARG A 24 -8.34 36.40 21.41
C ARG A 24 -8.81 35.28 22.36
N PRO A 25 -7.92 34.66 23.15
CA PRO A 25 -8.33 33.74 24.20
C PRO A 25 -9.15 34.51 25.23
N ARG A 26 -10.31 33.97 25.61
CA ARG A 26 -11.15 34.51 26.69
C ARG A 26 -10.52 34.10 28.03
N PRO A 27 -10.30 35.01 28.99
CA PRO A 27 -9.73 34.64 30.28
C PRO A 27 -10.69 33.71 31.03
N ALA A 28 -10.12 32.66 31.64
CA ALA A 28 -10.86 31.65 32.38
C ALA A 28 -11.54 32.27 33.62
N ARG A 29 -12.82 31.97 33.78
CA ARG A 29 -13.59 32.32 34.98
C ARG A 29 -13.38 31.20 36.02
N PRO A 30 -13.16 31.50 37.32
CA PRO A 30 -13.03 30.45 38.33
C PRO A 30 -14.32 29.60 38.37
N ALA A 31 -14.16 28.28 38.35
CA ALA A 31 -15.27 27.34 38.33
C ALA A 31 -15.92 27.23 39.72
N GLU A 32 -17.22 27.44 39.80
CA GLU A 32 -18.04 26.98 40.93
C GLU A 32 -18.19 25.46 40.88
N PRO A 33 -18.21 24.76 42.03
CA PRO A 33 -18.33 23.31 42.07
C PRO A 33 -19.74 22.89 41.66
N ARG A 34 -19.84 22.07 40.60
CA ARG A 34 -21.07 21.39 40.19
C ARG A 34 -21.21 20.06 40.94
N PRO A 35 -22.42 19.70 41.40
CA PRO A 35 -22.66 18.46 42.12
C PRO A 35 -22.47 17.24 41.22
N GLU A 36 -21.90 16.20 41.81
CA GLU A 36 -21.61 14.91 41.19
C GLU A 36 -22.89 14.25 40.68
N THR A 37 -23.00 14.10 39.37
CA THR A 37 -23.86 13.07 38.77
C THR A 37 -22.97 11.91 38.36
N ALA A 38 -23.18 10.77 39.02
CA ALA A 38 -22.51 9.51 38.74
C ALA A 38 -22.71 9.12 37.27
N THR A 39 -21.68 9.32 36.47
CA THR A 39 -21.58 8.73 35.13
C THR A 39 -20.97 7.36 35.27
N THR A 40 -21.82 6.32 35.24
CA THR A 40 -21.38 4.96 34.92
C THR A 40 -20.61 4.99 33.61
N ALA A 41 -19.32 4.68 33.67
CA ALA A 41 -18.44 4.58 32.51
C ALA A 41 -18.91 3.42 31.61
N LYS A 42 -19.73 3.73 30.59
CA LYS A 42 -19.82 2.88 29.41
C LYS A 42 -18.54 3.08 28.60
N GLY A 43 -17.74 2.02 28.51
CA GLY A 43 -16.58 1.98 27.64
C GLY A 43 -16.96 2.42 26.23
N LYS A 44 -16.08 3.22 25.60
CA LYS A 44 -16.14 3.51 24.16
C LYS A 44 -16.01 2.17 23.42
N GLN A 45 -17.14 1.53 23.13
CA GLN A 45 -17.22 0.65 21.97
C GLN A 45 -17.11 1.57 20.77
N ASP A 46 -16.13 1.32 19.90
CA ASP A 46 -16.03 1.99 18.60
C ASP A 46 -17.39 1.88 17.89
N ARG A 47 -18.13 2.99 17.75
CA ARG A 47 -19.36 3.00 16.95
C ARG A 47 -18.94 2.69 15.52
N VAL A 48 -19.39 1.56 15.00
CA VAL A 48 -19.19 1.20 13.59
C VAL A 48 -19.89 2.26 12.74
N ASP A 49 -19.18 2.86 11.78
CA ASP A 49 -19.66 3.93 10.87
C ASP A 49 -20.78 3.46 9.91
N PHE A 50 -21.08 2.15 9.92
CA PHE A 50 -22.11 1.49 9.10
C PHE A 50 -22.58 0.21 9.79
N ARG A 51 -23.77 -0.28 9.42
CA ARG A 51 -24.33 -1.56 9.89
C ARG A 51 -25.04 -2.29 8.76
N ALA A 52 -25.48 -3.52 9.03
CA ALA A 52 -26.37 -4.24 8.13
C ALA A 52 -27.79 -3.67 8.20
N PRO A 53 -28.61 -3.78 7.14
CA PRO A 53 -30.00 -3.38 7.19
C PRO A 53 -30.75 -4.17 8.27
N ASP A 54 -31.67 -3.50 8.97
CA ASP A 54 -32.47 -4.11 10.03
C ASP A 54 -33.49 -5.10 9.42
N ASP A 55 -34.09 -4.74 8.27
CA ASP A 55 -34.89 -5.65 7.44
C ASP A 55 -34.49 -5.53 5.95
N PRO A 56 -33.68 -6.47 5.41
CA PRO A 56 -33.27 -6.46 4.01
C PRO A 56 -34.44 -6.45 3.01
N ALA A 57 -35.63 -6.93 3.36
CA ALA A 57 -36.79 -6.94 2.46
C ALA A 57 -37.44 -5.55 2.32
N VAL A 58 -37.27 -4.69 3.32
CA VAL A 58 -37.77 -3.30 3.33
C VAL A 58 -36.69 -2.33 2.87
N ASP A 59 -35.47 -2.49 3.38
CA ASP A 59 -34.39 -1.54 3.21
C ASP A 59 -33.63 -1.70 1.88
N ARG A 60 -33.96 -2.71 1.07
CA ARG A 60 -33.28 -2.97 -0.18
C ARG A 60 -34.21 -3.42 -1.29
N LEU A 61 -33.83 -3.06 -2.51
CA LEU A 61 -34.48 -3.46 -3.74
C LEU A 61 -33.66 -4.52 -4.49
N LEU A 62 -32.34 -4.49 -4.37
CA LEU A 62 -31.45 -5.46 -5.02
C LEU A 62 -31.39 -6.77 -4.26
N LYS A 63 -31.57 -7.87 -4.99
CA LYS A 63 -31.33 -9.23 -4.51
C LYS A 63 -29.98 -9.73 -5.02
N ARG A 64 -29.13 -10.21 -4.11
CA ARG A 64 -27.83 -10.83 -4.40
C ARG A 64 -26.97 -10.07 -5.43
N PRO A 65 -26.76 -8.75 -5.29
CA PRO A 65 -25.92 -7.99 -6.22
C PRO A 65 -24.50 -8.57 -6.27
N VAL A 66 -23.88 -8.50 -7.45
CA VAL A 66 -22.54 -9.05 -7.68
C VAL A 66 -21.51 -7.93 -7.62
N PHE A 67 -20.40 -8.16 -6.91
CA PHE A 67 -19.27 -7.24 -6.83
C PHE A 67 -18.00 -7.87 -7.38
N VAL A 68 -17.40 -7.23 -8.38
CA VAL A 68 -16.06 -7.58 -8.87
C VAL A 68 -15.03 -6.80 -8.07
N ILE A 69 -14.33 -7.49 -7.17
CA ILE A 69 -13.28 -6.93 -6.31
C ILE A 69 -11.92 -7.21 -6.95
N ALA A 70 -11.26 -6.16 -7.41
CA ALA A 70 -10.05 -6.27 -8.22
C ALA A 70 -9.10 -5.09 -8.03
N PRO A 71 -7.78 -5.26 -8.22
CA PRO A 71 -6.87 -4.12 -8.32
C PRO A 71 -7.18 -3.27 -9.55
N VAL A 72 -6.79 -2.00 -9.53
CA VAL A 72 -6.71 -1.21 -10.77
C VAL A 72 -5.69 -1.89 -11.71
N ARG A 73 -5.94 -1.88 -13.02
CA ARG A 73 -5.08 -2.49 -14.06
C ARG A 73 -5.01 -4.02 -14.04
N SER A 74 -5.98 -4.69 -13.42
CA SER A 74 -6.08 -6.16 -13.36
C SER A 74 -6.88 -6.82 -14.50
N GLY A 75 -7.42 -6.03 -15.44
CA GLY A 75 -8.37 -6.54 -16.45
C GLY A 75 -9.84 -6.50 -16.04
N SER A 76 -10.17 -5.83 -14.93
CA SER A 76 -11.54 -5.72 -14.43
C SER A 76 -12.53 -5.07 -15.41
N THR A 77 -12.07 -4.18 -16.31
CA THR A 77 -12.90 -3.64 -17.40
C THR A 77 -13.21 -4.68 -18.47
N LEU A 78 -12.28 -5.58 -18.80
CA LEU A 78 -12.56 -6.68 -19.72
C LEU A 78 -13.63 -7.59 -19.09
N LEU A 79 -13.40 -8.02 -17.85
CA LEU A 79 -14.34 -8.91 -17.15
C LEU A 79 -15.75 -8.31 -17.05
N ARG A 80 -15.87 -7.03 -16.71
CA ARG A 80 -17.18 -6.36 -16.62
C ARG A 80 -17.91 -6.30 -17.96
N LEU A 81 -17.19 -6.15 -19.07
CA LEU A 81 -17.79 -6.15 -20.42
C LEU A 81 -18.26 -7.55 -20.83
N LEU A 82 -17.46 -8.59 -20.56
CA LEU A 82 -17.86 -9.99 -20.78
C LEU A 82 -19.12 -10.35 -19.99
N LEU A 83 -19.18 -9.96 -18.72
CA LEU A 83 -20.36 -10.17 -17.88
C LEU A 83 -21.54 -9.32 -18.38
N GLY A 84 -21.31 -8.06 -18.75
CA GLY A 84 -22.34 -7.15 -19.25
C GLY A 84 -22.98 -7.58 -20.58
N ALA A 85 -22.33 -8.43 -21.36
CA ALA A 85 -22.87 -9.01 -22.59
C ALA A 85 -23.93 -10.10 -22.33
N HIS A 86 -23.96 -10.72 -21.14
CA HIS A 86 -24.94 -11.74 -20.78
C HIS A 86 -26.36 -11.15 -20.65
N SER A 87 -27.38 -11.85 -21.13
CA SER A 87 -28.78 -11.37 -21.16
C SER A 87 -29.33 -10.97 -19.78
N GLN A 88 -28.92 -11.69 -18.73
CA GLN A 88 -29.38 -11.48 -17.34
C GLN A 88 -28.51 -10.54 -16.49
N LEU A 89 -27.27 -10.23 -16.92
CA LEU A 89 -26.32 -9.47 -16.10
C LEU A 89 -26.14 -8.05 -16.63
N HIS A 90 -26.42 -7.06 -15.80
CA HIS A 90 -26.11 -5.67 -16.11
C HIS A 90 -24.82 -5.26 -15.41
N SER A 91 -23.76 -4.96 -16.17
CA SER A 91 -22.49 -4.49 -15.62
C SER A 91 -22.15 -3.08 -16.14
N PRO A 92 -22.65 -2.03 -15.47
CA PRO A 92 -22.38 -0.65 -15.89
C PRO A 92 -20.90 -0.28 -15.70
N HIS A 93 -20.54 0.93 -16.12
CA HIS A 93 -19.24 1.52 -15.81
C HIS A 93 -19.07 1.72 -14.28
N GLU A 94 -17.87 2.16 -13.86
CA GLU A 94 -17.54 2.34 -12.44
C GLU A 94 -18.49 3.35 -11.78
N LEU A 95 -19.32 2.90 -10.84
CA LEU A 95 -20.34 3.75 -10.20
C LEU A 95 -19.79 4.52 -9.00
N HIS A 96 -18.64 4.11 -8.47
CA HIS A 96 -18.03 4.71 -7.28
C HIS A 96 -19.00 4.86 -6.10
N VAL A 97 -19.89 3.89 -5.88
CA VAL A 97 -20.97 3.96 -4.87
C VAL A 97 -20.46 4.34 -3.48
N ARG A 98 -19.27 3.86 -3.08
CA ARG A 98 -18.66 4.21 -1.79
C ARG A 98 -18.34 5.70 -1.58
N ARG A 99 -18.44 6.52 -2.63
CA ARG A 99 -18.21 7.97 -2.62
C ARG A 99 -19.52 8.77 -2.63
N LEU A 100 -20.67 8.10 -2.73
CA LEU A 100 -21.98 8.73 -2.60
C LEU A 100 -22.27 8.89 -1.10
N GLU A 101 -22.22 10.14 -0.65
CA GLU A 101 -22.42 10.52 0.77
C GLU A 101 -23.76 11.23 0.94
N VAL A 102 -24.38 11.04 2.10
CA VAL A 102 -25.60 11.77 2.50
C VAL A 102 -25.24 12.75 3.60
N ARG A 103 -25.58 14.04 3.37
CA ARG A 103 -25.39 15.10 4.36
C ARG A 103 -26.71 15.80 4.62
N SER A 104 -27.07 15.92 5.90
CA SER A 104 -28.18 16.76 6.30
C SER A 104 -27.71 18.20 6.43
N SER A 105 -28.44 19.13 5.83
CA SER A 105 -28.12 20.56 5.91
C SER A 105 -28.44 21.16 7.28
N THR A 106 -29.23 20.48 8.11
CA THR A 106 -29.62 20.95 9.45
C THR A 106 -29.62 19.81 10.47
N GLY A 107 -29.34 20.15 11.72
CA GLY A 107 -29.48 19.19 12.83
C GLY A 107 -30.93 18.72 13.05
N LEU A 108 -31.94 19.47 12.58
CA LEU A 108 -33.33 19.01 12.64
C LEU A 108 -33.55 17.82 11.69
N GLY A 109 -33.05 17.90 10.45
CA GLY A 109 -33.13 16.78 9.50
C GLY A 109 -32.43 15.53 10.00
N GLU A 110 -31.26 15.66 10.66
CA GLU A 110 -30.55 14.52 11.26
C GLU A 110 -31.40 13.86 12.36
N ARG A 111 -31.98 14.66 13.27
CA ARG A 111 -32.86 14.14 14.33
C ARG A 111 -34.12 13.49 13.77
N SER A 112 -34.70 14.04 12.72
CA SER A 112 -35.89 13.46 12.08
C SER A 112 -35.60 12.08 11.47
N MET A 113 -34.45 11.91 10.80
CA MET A 113 -34.06 10.60 10.26
C MET A 113 -33.68 9.61 11.36
N ALA A 114 -32.95 10.06 12.38
CA ALA A 114 -32.62 9.24 13.53
C ALA A 114 -33.88 8.75 14.28
N ALA A 115 -34.96 9.55 14.32
CA ALA A 115 -36.25 9.14 14.88
C ALA A 115 -36.94 8.03 14.07
N LEU A 116 -36.60 7.86 12.79
CA LEU A 116 -37.00 6.71 11.96
C LEU A 116 -36.05 5.51 12.11
N GLY A 117 -35.03 5.62 12.97
CA GLY A 117 -33.97 4.61 13.09
C GLY A 117 -32.98 4.63 11.92
N LEU A 118 -32.95 5.68 11.11
CA LEU A 118 -32.05 5.81 9.96
C LEU A 118 -30.87 6.72 10.31
N GLU A 119 -29.72 6.12 10.60
CA GLU A 119 -28.45 6.84 10.73
C GLU A 119 -27.87 7.17 9.34
N ARG A 120 -26.80 7.97 9.30
CA ARG A 120 -26.17 8.40 8.04
C ARG A 120 -25.76 7.21 7.16
N GLY A 121 -25.18 6.17 7.76
CA GLY A 121 -24.76 4.97 7.06
C GLY A 121 -25.94 4.26 6.38
N ASP A 122 -27.09 4.20 7.04
CA ASP A 122 -28.32 3.58 6.53
C ASP A 122 -28.87 4.38 5.34
N LEU A 123 -28.92 5.71 5.46
CA LEU A 123 -29.35 6.59 4.36
C LEU A 123 -28.44 6.47 3.13
N GLU A 124 -27.13 6.35 3.34
CA GLU A 124 -26.18 6.11 2.25
C GLU A 124 -26.37 4.73 1.62
N HIS A 125 -26.64 3.68 2.40
CA HIS A 125 -26.96 2.35 1.88
C HIS A 125 -28.25 2.35 1.05
N LEU A 126 -29.31 3.03 1.50
CA LEU A 126 -30.54 3.24 0.73
C LEU A 126 -30.26 3.93 -0.60
N LEU A 127 -29.40 4.96 -0.60
CA LEU A 127 -29.01 5.65 -1.83
C LEU A 127 -28.22 4.72 -2.77
N TRP A 128 -27.24 3.97 -2.25
CA TRP A 128 -26.41 3.07 -3.06
C TRP A 128 -27.27 1.99 -3.73
N ASP A 129 -28.14 1.34 -2.94
CA ASP A 129 -29.07 0.31 -3.42
C ASP A 129 -30.02 0.88 -4.48
N ARG A 130 -30.62 2.04 -4.21
CA ARG A 130 -31.56 2.65 -5.14
C ARG A 130 -30.93 3.04 -6.48
N VAL A 131 -29.71 3.59 -6.47
CA VAL A 131 -28.97 3.96 -7.69
C VAL A 131 -28.66 2.72 -8.52
N MET A 132 -28.12 1.68 -7.89
CA MET A 132 -27.81 0.42 -8.59
C MET A 132 -29.09 -0.27 -9.09
N HIS A 133 -30.15 -0.32 -8.30
CA HIS A 133 -31.46 -0.83 -8.72
C HIS A 133 -32.03 -0.06 -9.91
N ARG A 134 -31.89 1.27 -9.95
CA ARG A 134 -32.33 2.08 -11.09
C ARG A 134 -31.66 1.63 -12.38
N GLU A 135 -30.34 1.43 -12.37
CA GLU A 135 -29.62 0.99 -13.57
C GLU A 135 -30.01 -0.43 -13.97
N LEU A 136 -30.19 -1.33 -13.00
CA LEU A 136 -30.67 -2.69 -13.26
C LEU A 136 -32.01 -2.70 -13.99
N VAL A 137 -33.00 -1.97 -13.47
CA VAL A 137 -34.34 -1.86 -14.06
C VAL A 137 -34.30 -1.22 -15.44
N ARG A 138 -33.52 -0.14 -15.61
CA ARG A 138 -33.36 0.53 -16.91
C ARG A 138 -32.73 -0.37 -17.97
N ALA A 139 -31.83 -1.26 -17.57
CA ALA A 139 -31.21 -2.23 -18.46
C ALA A 139 -32.15 -3.40 -18.81
N GLY A 140 -33.27 -3.57 -18.11
CA GLY A 140 -34.19 -4.69 -18.31
C GLY A 140 -33.58 -6.05 -17.93
N LYS A 141 -32.59 -6.06 -17.03
CA LYS A 141 -31.87 -7.27 -16.61
C LYS A 141 -32.19 -7.63 -15.16
N SER A 142 -31.83 -8.84 -14.75
CA SER A 142 -32.23 -9.40 -13.45
C SER A 142 -31.16 -9.29 -12.37
N THR A 143 -29.87 -9.22 -12.73
CA THR A 143 -28.76 -9.14 -11.77
C THR A 143 -27.81 -8.00 -12.14
N ILE A 144 -27.47 -7.17 -11.15
CA ILE A 144 -26.46 -6.13 -11.32
C ILE A 144 -25.06 -6.64 -10.92
N VAL A 145 -24.06 -6.27 -11.73
CA VAL A 145 -22.64 -6.54 -11.50
C VAL A 145 -21.92 -5.22 -11.38
N GLU A 146 -21.64 -4.81 -10.16
CA GLU A 146 -20.88 -3.60 -9.90
C GLU A 146 -19.38 -3.91 -9.89
N LYS A 147 -18.64 -3.13 -10.67
CA LYS A 147 -17.18 -3.14 -10.66
C LYS A 147 -16.70 -1.71 -10.50
N THR A 148 -16.09 -1.43 -9.34
CA THR A 148 -15.23 -0.28 -9.12
C THR A 148 -14.00 -0.74 -8.31
N PRO A 149 -12.75 -0.57 -8.80
CA PRO A 149 -11.57 -1.05 -8.07
C PRO A 149 -11.46 -0.54 -6.62
N SER A 150 -11.91 0.70 -6.36
CA SER A 150 -11.86 1.28 -5.02
C SER A 150 -12.80 0.61 -4.00
N ASN A 151 -13.72 -0.24 -4.45
CA ASN A 151 -14.62 -1.00 -3.57
C ASN A 151 -13.87 -2.03 -2.72
N ALA A 152 -12.68 -2.46 -3.14
CA ALA A 152 -11.79 -3.29 -2.31
C ALA A 152 -11.48 -2.64 -0.93
N PHE A 153 -11.47 -1.31 -0.82
CA PHE A 153 -11.24 -0.61 0.45
C PHE A 153 -12.49 -0.51 1.33
N ALA A 154 -13.66 -0.83 0.82
CA ALA A 154 -14.95 -0.72 1.52
C ALA A 154 -15.69 -2.07 1.58
N TYR A 155 -14.99 -3.19 1.39
CA TYR A 155 -15.62 -4.50 1.27
C TYR A 155 -16.51 -4.86 2.48
N GLN A 156 -16.10 -4.49 3.70
CA GLN A 156 -16.89 -4.73 4.92
C GLN A 156 -18.21 -3.96 4.88
N ARG A 157 -18.17 -2.71 4.42
CA ARG A 157 -19.35 -1.86 4.30
C ARG A 157 -20.28 -2.31 3.18
N ILE A 158 -19.72 -2.81 2.07
CA ILE A 158 -20.47 -3.40 0.97
C ILE A 158 -21.17 -4.69 1.45
N ALA A 159 -20.45 -5.56 2.15
CA ALA A 159 -21.03 -6.79 2.71
C ALA A 159 -22.08 -6.51 3.80
N ALA A 160 -21.92 -5.43 4.57
CA ALA A 160 -22.94 -4.99 5.53
C ALA A 160 -24.19 -4.48 4.80
N CYS A 161 -24.03 -3.58 3.81
CA CYS A 161 -25.14 -3.07 3.00
C CYS A 161 -25.89 -4.21 2.30
N TRP A 162 -25.15 -5.20 1.80
CA TRP A 162 -25.68 -6.31 1.05
C TRP A 162 -25.20 -7.67 1.59
N PRO A 163 -25.81 -8.23 2.66
CA PRO A 163 -25.36 -9.48 3.28
C PRO A 163 -25.45 -10.71 2.38
N ASP A 164 -26.29 -10.66 1.35
CA ASP A 164 -26.50 -11.71 0.34
C ASP A 164 -25.70 -11.46 -0.97
N ALA A 165 -24.83 -10.44 -1.00
CA ALA A 165 -24.01 -10.13 -2.16
C ALA A 165 -23.08 -11.29 -2.54
N ARG A 166 -22.81 -11.41 -3.83
CA ARG A 166 -21.84 -12.37 -4.38
C ARG A 166 -20.56 -11.66 -4.80
N PHE A 167 -19.42 -12.18 -4.37
CA PHE A 167 -18.13 -11.57 -4.67
C PHE A 167 -17.35 -12.38 -5.70
N VAL A 168 -16.86 -11.69 -6.73
CA VAL A 168 -15.89 -12.22 -7.70
C VAL A 168 -14.57 -11.50 -7.48
N PHE A 169 -13.52 -12.23 -7.14
CA PHE A 169 -12.18 -11.70 -6.91
C PHE A 169 -11.34 -11.88 -8.17
N LEU A 170 -10.99 -10.79 -8.84
CA LEU A 170 -10.10 -10.83 -10.00
C LEU A 170 -8.67 -10.54 -9.56
N LEU A 171 -7.81 -11.55 -9.71
CA LEU A 171 -6.38 -11.50 -9.47
C LEU A 171 -5.65 -11.37 -10.81
N ARG A 172 -4.48 -10.75 -10.78
CA ARG A 172 -3.56 -10.66 -11.92
C ARG A 172 -2.14 -10.65 -11.35
N HIS A 173 -1.17 -11.14 -12.13
CA HIS A 173 0.22 -11.12 -11.72
C HIS A 173 0.66 -9.74 -11.18
N PRO A 174 1.11 -9.63 -9.90
CA PRO A 174 1.39 -8.35 -9.26
C PRO A 174 2.37 -7.45 -10.03
N ALA A 175 3.43 -8.02 -10.60
CA ALA A 175 4.39 -7.24 -11.37
C ALA A 175 3.78 -6.69 -12.67
N SER A 176 2.91 -7.44 -13.34
CA SER A 176 2.21 -6.98 -14.55
C SER A 176 1.18 -5.89 -14.25
N VAL A 177 0.59 -5.92 -13.05
CA VAL A 177 -0.26 -4.82 -12.56
C VAL A 177 0.58 -3.56 -12.34
N ALA A 178 1.72 -3.67 -11.66
CA ALA A 178 2.62 -2.55 -11.39
C ALA A 178 3.22 -1.94 -12.67
N GLU A 179 3.66 -2.78 -13.60
CA GLU A 179 4.11 -2.35 -14.93
C GLU A 179 3.00 -1.56 -15.64
N SER A 180 1.76 -2.09 -15.64
CA SER A 180 0.64 -1.41 -16.27
C SER A 180 0.24 -0.09 -15.59
N TRP A 181 0.58 0.08 -14.30
CA TRP A 181 0.45 1.36 -13.59
C TRP A 181 1.50 2.36 -14.02
N HIS A 182 2.75 1.93 -14.19
CA HIS A 182 3.83 2.76 -14.69
C HIS A 182 3.54 3.22 -16.14
N GLU A 183 3.19 2.30 -17.03
CA GLU A 183 2.84 2.60 -18.43
C GLU A 183 1.67 3.59 -18.60
N ALA A 184 0.81 3.73 -17.59
CA ALA A 184 -0.35 4.61 -17.66
C ALA A 184 0.02 6.10 -17.52
N ASP A 185 1.13 6.42 -16.86
CA ASP A 185 1.63 7.79 -16.69
C ASP A 185 3.13 7.76 -16.34
N PRO A 186 4.00 7.37 -17.31
CA PRO A 186 5.42 7.12 -17.04
C PRO A 186 6.16 8.36 -16.52
N ASP A 187 5.76 9.55 -16.97
CA ASP A 187 6.38 10.83 -16.60
C ASP A 187 6.12 11.22 -15.14
N LYS A 188 5.04 10.72 -14.53
CA LYS A 188 4.61 11.08 -13.17
C LYS A 188 4.74 9.97 -12.14
N ARG A 189 4.99 8.73 -12.58
CA ARG A 189 5.10 7.57 -11.69
C ARG A 189 6.33 6.79 -12.07
N ASN A 190 7.35 6.81 -11.22
CA ASN A 190 8.46 5.87 -11.41
C ASN A 190 8.00 4.42 -11.10
N PRO A 191 8.74 3.39 -11.56
CA PRO A 191 8.36 1.99 -11.36
C PRO A 191 8.18 1.58 -9.88
N GLU A 192 8.95 2.19 -8.96
CA GLU A 192 8.85 1.88 -7.52
C GLU A 192 7.52 2.40 -6.94
N GLU A 193 7.14 3.64 -7.28
CA GLU A 193 5.84 4.22 -6.90
C GLU A 193 4.67 3.44 -7.49
N ALA A 194 4.77 3.06 -8.77
CA ALA A 194 3.76 2.24 -9.43
C ALA A 194 3.58 0.89 -8.73
N ALA A 195 4.67 0.24 -8.31
CA ALA A 195 4.61 -0.99 -7.53
C ALA A 195 3.95 -0.80 -6.15
N LEU A 196 4.23 0.31 -5.46
CA LEU A 196 3.62 0.62 -4.16
C LEU A 196 2.12 0.96 -4.26
N ASP A 197 1.73 1.75 -5.27
CA ASP A 197 0.34 2.08 -5.56
C ASP A 197 -0.46 0.82 -5.93
N ALA A 198 0.11 -0.02 -6.78
CA ALA A 198 -0.47 -1.32 -7.12
C ALA A 198 -0.62 -2.19 -5.86
N LEU A 199 0.42 -2.30 -5.03
CA LEU A 199 0.41 -3.09 -3.80
C LEU A 199 -0.69 -2.66 -2.83
N ARG A 200 -0.95 -1.35 -2.72
CA ARG A 200 -2.03 -0.82 -1.87
C ARG A 200 -3.39 -1.40 -2.26
N TYR A 201 -3.71 -1.46 -3.55
CA TYR A 201 -4.94 -2.08 -4.04
C TYR A 201 -4.93 -3.61 -3.88
N MET A 202 -3.82 -4.27 -4.20
CA MET A 202 -3.72 -5.73 -4.05
C MET A 202 -3.90 -6.18 -2.60
N ARG A 203 -3.33 -5.44 -1.63
CA ARG A 203 -3.55 -5.69 -0.20
C ARG A 203 -5.02 -5.51 0.21
N ALA A 204 -5.73 -4.54 -0.36
CA ALA A 204 -7.15 -4.36 -0.08
C ALA A 204 -7.99 -5.53 -0.63
N VAL A 205 -7.70 -5.96 -1.85
CA VAL A 205 -8.33 -7.14 -2.48
C VAL A 205 -8.05 -8.41 -1.68
N GLU A 206 -6.81 -8.63 -1.26
CA GLU A 206 -6.44 -9.79 -0.45
C GLU A 206 -7.13 -9.81 0.91
N ARG A 207 -7.28 -8.64 1.56
CA ARG A 207 -8.08 -8.53 2.80
C ARG A 207 -9.54 -8.89 2.54
N ALA A 208 -10.15 -8.36 1.48
CA ALA A 208 -11.53 -8.69 1.13
C ALA A 208 -11.69 -10.19 0.86
N ARG A 209 -10.81 -10.78 0.05
CA ARG A 209 -10.80 -12.20 -0.31
C ARG A 209 -10.65 -13.14 0.89
N ARG A 210 -9.87 -12.76 1.90
CA ARG A 210 -9.70 -13.55 3.13
C ARG A 210 -10.90 -13.49 4.07
N ASN A 211 -11.74 -12.45 3.97
CA ASN A 211 -12.81 -12.18 4.92
C ASN A 211 -14.22 -12.34 4.32
N LEU A 212 -14.32 -12.60 3.02
CA LEU A 212 -15.59 -12.79 2.32
C LEU A 212 -15.54 -14.06 1.45
N PRO A 213 -16.62 -14.84 1.38
CA PRO A 213 -16.73 -15.92 0.41
C PRO A 213 -16.82 -15.32 -1.00
N GLY A 214 -16.26 -16.01 -1.98
CA GLY A 214 -16.38 -15.59 -3.38
C GLY A 214 -15.64 -16.48 -4.36
N HIS A 215 -15.89 -16.23 -5.63
CA HIS A 215 -15.24 -16.93 -6.73
C HIS A 215 -13.97 -16.19 -7.15
N VAL A 216 -12.85 -16.91 -7.30
CA VAL A 216 -11.56 -16.32 -7.67
C VAL A 216 -11.31 -16.56 -9.15
N VAL A 217 -10.96 -15.49 -9.86
CA VAL A 217 -10.59 -15.49 -11.26
C VAL A 217 -9.16 -14.97 -11.38
N ARG A 218 -8.31 -15.66 -12.13
CA ARG A 218 -7.02 -15.11 -12.55
C ARG A 218 -7.20 -14.50 -13.94
N TYR A 219 -6.68 -13.30 -14.13
CA TYR A 219 -6.70 -12.62 -15.43
C TYR A 219 -6.06 -13.47 -16.52
N GLU A 220 -5.01 -14.21 -16.17
CA GLU A 220 -4.28 -15.06 -17.10
C GLU A 220 -5.16 -16.21 -17.61
N ASP A 221 -5.90 -16.87 -16.72
CA ASP A 221 -6.88 -17.91 -17.07
C ASP A 221 -8.00 -17.33 -17.95
N LEU A 222 -8.49 -16.13 -17.60
CA LEU A 222 -9.52 -15.43 -18.38
C LEU A 222 -9.06 -15.13 -19.80
N THR A 223 -7.79 -14.78 -20.01
CA THR A 223 -7.26 -14.49 -21.36
C THR A 223 -6.85 -15.73 -22.13
N ALA A 224 -6.45 -16.80 -21.45
CA ALA A 224 -6.01 -18.05 -22.06
C ALA A 224 -7.21 -18.92 -22.48
N ASP A 225 -8.20 -19.07 -21.61
CA ASP A 225 -9.44 -19.80 -21.84
C ASP A 225 -10.64 -19.02 -21.24
N PRO A 226 -11.13 -17.99 -21.96
CA PRO A 226 -12.24 -17.18 -21.50
C PRO A 226 -13.53 -17.97 -21.34
N GLU A 227 -13.76 -18.99 -22.18
CA GLU A 227 -14.98 -19.79 -22.11
C GLU A 227 -15.04 -20.60 -20.82
N ALA A 228 -13.98 -21.35 -20.49
CA ALA A 228 -13.92 -22.11 -19.24
C ALA A 228 -14.02 -21.20 -18.01
N THR A 229 -13.33 -20.06 -18.05
CA THR A 229 -13.37 -19.08 -16.96
C THR A 229 -14.77 -18.49 -16.76
N LEU A 230 -15.45 -18.09 -17.84
CA LEU A 230 -16.81 -17.55 -17.76
C LEU A 230 -17.83 -18.61 -17.34
N LYS A 231 -17.69 -19.87 -17.77
CA LYS A 231 -18.51 -20.99 -17.27
C LYS A 231 -18.40 -21.14 -15.76
N GLY A 232 -17.18 -21.03 -15.22
CA GLY A 232 -16.94 -21.05 -13.77
C GLY A 232 -17.65 -19.91 -13.02
N ILE A 233 -17.60 -18.69 -13.58
CA ILE A 233 -18.28 -17.53 -13.00
C ILE A 233 -19.80 -17.69 -13.09
N CYS A 234 -20.34 -18.07 -14.25
CA CYS A 234 -21.77 -18.30 -14.47
C CYS A 234 -22.32 -19.35 -13.50
N ALA A 235 -21.61 -20.46 -13.30
CA ALA A 235 -21.97 -21.49 -12.31
C ALA A 235 -22.01 -20.92 -10.89
N PHE A 236 -21.03 -20.11 -10.50
CA PHE A 236 -21.03 -19.44 -9.18
C PHE A 236 -22.17 -18.42 -9.03
N LEU A 237 -22.56 -17.76 -10.12
CA LEU A 237 -23.64 -16.77 -10.14
C LEU A 237 -25.04 -17.40 -10.34
N ASP A 238 -25.13 -18.72 -10.47
CA ASP A 238 -26.38 -19.44 -10.78
C ASP A 238 -27.08 -18.92 -12.05
N VAL A 239 -26.32 -18.64 -13.11
CA VAL A 239 -26.84 -18.27 -14.44
C VAL A 239 -26.25 -19.21 -15.51
N PRO A 240 -26.96 -19.46 -16.64
CA PRO A 240 -26.38 -20.22 -17.74
C PRO A 240 -25.18 -19.49 -18.34
N PHE A 241 -24.28 -20.22 -18.99
CA PHE A 241 -23.28 -19.60 -19.86
C PHE A 241 -23.92 -19.23 -21.20
N GLU A 242 -23.60 -18.04 -21.73
CA GLU A 242 -24.04 -17.59 -23.05
C GLU A 242 -22.82 -17.35 -23.95
N PRO A 243 -22.70 -18.04 -25.12
CA PRO A 243 -21.56 -17.85 -26.02
C PRO A 243 -21.34 -16.39 -26.45
N GLY A 244 -22.42 -15.61 -26.57
CA GLY A 244 -22.36 -14.17 -26.89
C GLY A 244 -21.58 -13.33 -25.88
N MET A 245 -21.31 -13.85 -24.67
CA MET A 245 -20.43 -13.18 -23.71
C MET A 245 -19.00 -12.97 -24.24
N LEU A 246 -18.52 -13.87 -25.11
CA LEU A 246 -17.18 -13.79 -25.71
C LEU A 246 -17.07 -12.73 -26.81
N GLU A 247 -18.21 -12.27 -27.32
CA GLU A 247 -18.35 -11.28 -28.38
C GLU A 247 -19.00 -9.99 -27.83
N TYR A 248 -18.46 -9.50 -26.71
CA TYR A 248 -19.02 -8.36 -25.98
C TYR A 248 -19.10 -7.05 -26.78
N GLY A 249 -18.49 -7.00 -27.97
CA GLY A 249 -18.59 -5.87 -28.89
C GLY A 249 -19.71 -5.90 -29.92
N ALA A 250 -20.32 -7.07 -30.20
CA ALA A 250 -21.20 -7.24 -31.36
C ALA A 250 -22.68 -6.87 -31.13
N GLY A 251 -23.10 -6.66 -29.87
CA GLY A 251 -24.50 -6.39 -29.53
C GLY A 251 -24.94 -4.93 -29.69
N ALA A 252 -26.19 -4.70 -30.13
CA ALA A 252 -26.81 -3.36 -30.23
C ALA A 252 -26.90 -2.60 -28.88
N GLY A 253 -26.68 -3.28 -27.74
CA GLY A 253 -26.55 -2.72 -26.40
C GLY A 253 -25.11 -2.72 -25.86
N SER A 254 -24.11 -2.83 -26.73
CA SER A 254 -22.69 -2.87 -26.33
C SER A 254 -22.27 -1.57 -25.66
N ASP A 255 -21.76 -1.69 -24.43
CA ASP A 255 -21.18 -0.59 -23.68
C ASP A 255 -19.85 -0.08 -24.26
N LEU A 256 -19.34 -0.70 -25.33
CA LEU A 256 -18.13 -0.25 -26.04
C LEU A 256 -18.25 1.21 -26.51
N HIS A 257 -19.42 1.61 -27.00
CA HIS A 257 -19.67 2.97 -27.46
C HIS A 257 -19.70 4.01 -26.33
N ASN A 258 -19.83 3.54 -25.07
CA ASN A 258 -19.89 4.36 -23.87
C ASN A 258 -18.55 4.39 -23.09
N LEU A 259 -17.47 3.82 -23.63
CA LEU A 259 -16.14 3.84 -23.00
C LEU A 259 -15.54 5.25 -23.06
N GLN A 260 -15.87 6.07 -22.07
CA GLN A 260 -15.30 7.40 -21.86
C GLN A 260 -14.00 7.31 -21.05
N LYS A 261 -13.05 8.18 -21.36
CA LYS A 261 -11.82 8.33 -20.57
C LYS A 261 -12.20 8.66 -19.12
N GLY A 262 -11.69 7.87 -18.18
CA GLY A 262 -12.01 8.01 -16.75
C GLY A 262 -13.13 7.11 -16.23
N LEU A 263 -13.87 6.40 -17.09
CA LEU A 263 -14.94 5.45 -16.71
C LEU A 263 -14.57 3.98 -17.02
N GLY A 264 -13.28 3.66 -17.04
CA GLY A 264 -12.77 2.31 -17.31
C GLY A 264 -11.48 2.31 -18.13
N ASP A 265 -11.14 1.16 -18.73
CA ASP A 265 -10.06 1.06 -19.71
C ASP A 265 -10.61 1.36 -21.11
N TRP A 266 -10.03 2.35 -21.80
CA TRP A 266 -10.47 2.84 -23.12
C TRP A 266 -9.47 2.50 -24.23
N LYS A 267 -8.46 1.66 -23.94
CA LYS A 267 -7.42 1.26 -24.91
C LYS A 267 -8.01 0.42 -26.06
N GLU A 268 -7.39 0.49 -27.24
CA GLU A 268 -7.80 -0.21 -28.47
C GLU A 268 -8.06 -1.71 -28.27
N LYS A 269 -7.25 -2.38 -27.45
CA LYS A 269 -7.44 -3.81 -27.13
C LYS A 269 -8.85 -4.14 -26.61
N ILE A 270 -9.46 -3.24 -25.83
CA ILE A 270 -10.81 -3.42 -25.29
C ILE A 270 -11.86 -3.18 -26.40
N ARG A 271 -11.59 -2.23 -27.30
CA ARG A 271 -12.49 -1.85 -28.40
C ARG A 271 -12.64 -2.94 -29.46
N THR A 272 -11.76 -3.94 -29.48
CA THR A 272 -11.87 -5.10 -30.39
C THR A 272 -13.15 -5.90 -30.20
N GLY A 273 -13.80 -5.83 -29.04
CA GLY A 273 -15.02 -6.59 -28.76
C GLY A 273 -14.82 -8.08 -28.46
N HIS A 274 -13.56 -8.53 -28.41
CA HIS A 274 -13.18 -9.92 -28.13
C HIS A 274 -11.99 -9.99 -27.17
N VAL A 275 -11.85 -11.13 -26.48
CA VAL A 275 -10.74 -11.35 -25.55
C VAL A 275 -9.43 -11.46 -26.34
N GLN A 276 -8.44 -10.66 -25.95
CA GLN A 276 -7.09 -10.70 -26.49
C GLN A 276 -6.19 -11.52 -25.57
N GLN A 277 -5.22 -12.23 -26.15
CA GLN A 277 -4.22 -12.98 -25.39
C GLN A 277 -3.44 -12.07 -24.44
N GLY A 278 -3.10 -12.62 -23.27
CA GLY A 278 -2.29 -11.95 -22.26
C GLY A 278 -0.83 -11.77 -22.73
N ARG A 279 -0.09 -10.88 -22.05
CA ARG A 279 1.38 -10.85 -22.17
C ARG A 279 1.97 -12.02 -21.40
N ASP A 280 3.20 -12.40 -21.75
CA ASP A 280 3.98 -13.34 -20.96
C ASP A 280 4.12 -12.87 -19.51
N LEU A 281 4.11 -13.83 -18.59
CA LEU A 281 4.21 -13.54 -17.17
C LEU A 281 5.66 -13.20 -16.80
N PRO A 282 5.88 -12.12 -16.02
CA PRO A 282 7.20 -11.85 -15.47
C PRO A 282 7.70 -13.05 -14.64
N GLY A 283 8.97 -13.40 -14.81
CA GLY A 283 9.65 -14.40 -14.02
C GLY A 283 9.81 -13.98 -12.56
N PRO A 284 10.21 -14.90 -11.65
CA PRO A 284 10.36 -14.61 -10.23
C PRO A 284 11.33 -13.46 -9.91
N ASP A 285 12.42 -13.36 -10.67
CA ASP A 285 13.41 -12.28 -10.56
C ASP A 285 12.89 -10.94 -11.11
N GLU A 286 11.89 -11.04 -12.00
CA GLU A 286 10.99 -10.02 -12.56
C GLU A 286 10.24 -9.20 -11.50
N ILE A 287 9.99 -9.81 -10.33
CA ILE A 287 9.04 -9.30 -9.34
C ILE A 287 9.71 -8.25 -8.44
N PRO A 288 9.23 -6.98 -8.45
CA PRO A 288 9.70 -5.95 -7.53
C PRO A 288 9.58 -6.39 -6.08
N GLU A 289 10.59 -6.12 -5.26
CA GLU A 289 10.64 -6.57 -3.85
C GLU A 289 9.36 -6.26 -3.05
N PRO A 290 8.74 -5.06 -3.14
CA PRO A 290 7.48 -4.79 -2.45
C PRO A 290 6.33 -5.74 -2.80
N LEU A 291 6.37 -6.37 -3.98
CA LEU A 291 5.33 -7.22 -4.52
C LEU A 291 5.55 -8.71 -4.24
N ARG A 292 6.72 -9.13 -3.74
CA ARG A 292 7.03 -10.56 -3.56
C ARG A 292 6.12 -11.26 -2.56
N GLU A 293 5.75 -10.58 -1.47
CA GLU A 293 4.84 -11.14 -0.46
C GLU A 293 3.43 -11.36 -1.03
N ILE A 294 2.88 -10.37 -1.73
CA ILE A 294 1.54 -10.49 -2.32
C ILE A 294 1.54 -11.48 -3.51
N SER A 295 2.65 -11.55 -4.25
CA SER A 295 2.83 -12.56 -5.30
C SER A 295 2.81 -13.97 -4.73
N ARG A 296 3.47 -14.21 -3.59
CA ARG A 296 3.36 -15.48 -2.84
C ARG A 296 1.93 -15.77 -2.41
N ALA A 297 1.26 -14.79 -1.79
CA ALA A 297 -0.11 -14.96 -1.32
C ALA A 297 -1.12 -15.28 -2.45
N TRP A 298 -0.82 -14.87 -3.68
CA TRP A 298 -1.65 -15.13 -4.86
C TRP A 298 -1.16 -16.32 -5.69
N GLY A 299 -0.11 -17.03 -5.26
CA GLY A 299 0.44 -18.18 -5.98
C GLY A 299 1.11 -17.80 -7.30
N TYR A 300 1.87 -16.70 -7.33
CA TYR A 300 2.72 -16.28 -8.45
C TYR A 300 4.23 -16.34 -8.09
N SER A 301 4.58 -16.81 -6.91
CA SER A 301 5.98 -17.07 -6.55
C SER A 301 6.43 -18.37 -7.20
N GLY A 302 7.32 -18.26 -8.18
CA GLY A 302 7.81 -19.37 -9.01
C GLY A 302 8.01 -20.68 -8.26
N ALA A 303 7.06 -21.58 -8.45
CA ALA A 303 7.21 -23.01 -8.49
C ALA A 303 6.24 -23.47 -9.60
N GLY A 304 6.71 -24.38 -10.45
CA GLY A 304 6.09 -24.69 -11.74
C GLY A 304 4.60 -25.00 -11.68
N SER A 305 3.98 -24.89 -12.86
CA SER A 305 2.72 -25.52 -13.23
C SER A 305 2.41 -26.78 -12.41
N GLY A 306 1.34 -26.75 -11.62
CA GLY A 306 0.85 -27.92 -10.89
C GLY A 306 -0.29 -27.57 -9.95
N ARG A 307 -1.44 -28.22 -10.15
CA ARG A 307 -2.61 -28.18 -9.26
C ARG A 307 -2.28 -28.79 -7.89
N ASP A 308 -3.15 -28.45 -6.93
CA ASP A 308 -3.30 -29.04 -5.57
C ASP A 308 -2.23 -28.57 -4.55
N ALA A 309 -2.47 -28.37 -3.25
CA ALA A 309 -3.58 -28.67 -2.37
C ALA A 309 -3.58 -27.70 -1.16
N ARG A 310 -4.56 -27.90 -0.28
CA ARG A 310 -4.85 -27.17 0.96
C ARG A 310 -3.83 -27.42 2.08
N ASP A 311 -3.96 -26.58 3.11
CA ASP A 311 -3.52 -26.72 4.51
C ASP A 311 -2.02 -26.61 4.85
N ALA A 312 -1.67 -25.60 5.64
CA ALA A 312 -1.45 -25.75 7.09
C ALA A 312 -0.76 -24.49 7.65
N GLY A 313 -1.14 -24.07 8.84
CA GLY A 313 -0.57 -22.93 9.54
C GLY A 313 0.93 -23.08 9.79
N GLY A 314 1.68 -22.02 9.49
CA GLY A 314 3.10 -21.90 9.80
C GLY A 314 3.37 -20.52 10.42
N GLN A 315 3.72 -20.55 11.70
CA GLN A 315 4.07 -19.40 12.53
C GLN A 315 5.29 -18.67 11.94
N GLN A 316 5.18 -17.36 11.73
CA GLN A 316 6.18 -16.55 11.03
C GLN A 316 7.34 -16.22 12.00
N ALA A 317 8.49 -16.88 11.84
CA ALA A 317 9.73 -16.51 12.53
C ALA A 317 10.21 -15.13 12.03
N GLY A 318 10.49 -14.21 12.95
CA GLY A 318 10.82 -12.81 12.65
C GLY A 318 12.21 -12.66 12.01
N LYS A 319 12.31 -11.96 10.87
CA LYS A 319 13.58 -11.55 10.26
C LYS A 319 14.21 -10.38 11.03
N GLY A 320 15.52 -10.44 11.29
CA GLY A 320 16.28 -9.36 11.95
C GLY A 320 16.29 -8.03 11.18
N HIS A 321 16.56 -6.92 11.88
CA HIS A 321 16.62 -5.56 11.32
C HIS A 321 17.56 -4.65 12.14
N ALA A 322 18.00 -3.52 11.56
CA ALA A 322 18.77 -2.49 12.26
C ALA A 322 17.86 -1.29 12.57
N GLU A 323 17.53 -1.10 13.84
CA GLU A 323 16.75 0.03 14.31
C GLU A 323 17.65 1.26 14.47
N VAL A 324 17.35 2.34 13.75
CA VAL A 324 18.12 3.60 13.85
C VAL A 324 17.46 4.48 14.91
N ALA A 325 18.22 4.80 15.97
CA ALA A 325 17.77 5.68 17.05
C ALA A 325 18.02 7.15 16.69
N GLU A 326 19.19 7.44 16.12
CA GLU A 326 19.63 8.80 15.88
C GLU A 326 20.41 8.93 14.56
N VAL A 327 20.21 10.05 13.87
CA VAL A 327 20.82 10.38 12.56
C VAL A 327 21.38 11.80 12.64
N TRP A 328 22.68 11.97 12.38
CA TRP A 328 23.36 13.27 12.38
C TRP A 328 23.95 13.56 10.99
N PRO A 329 23.20 14.26 10.12
CA PRO A 329 23.69 14.75 8.84
C PRO A 329 24.30 16.14 9.00
N ARG A 330 25.58 16.21 9.40
CA ARG A 330 26.32 17.46 9.59
C ARG A 330 27.80 17.27 9.29
N GLU A 331 28.51 18.38 9.10
CA GLU A 331 29.97 18.39 8.97
C GLU A 331 30.48 17.50 7.81
N GLY A 332 29.73 17.43 6.71
CA GLY A 332 30.10 16.64 5.54
C GLY A 332 29.97 15.12 5.74
N ARG A 333 29.29 14.68 6.81
CA ARG A 333 29.10 13.26 7.14
C ARG A 333 27.66 12.98 7.55
N ILE A 334 27.28 11.71 7.47
CA ILE A 334 26.07 11.18 8.08
C ILE A 334 26.50 10.11 9.07
N ARG A 335 26.27 10.38 10.37
CA ARG A 335 26.46 9.39 11.45
C ARG A 335 25.12 8.77 11.81
N LEU A 336 25.11 7.46 12.00
CA LEU A 336 23.96 6.63 12.37
C LEU A 336 24.27 5.89 13.67
N VAL A 337 23.40 6.02 14.65
CA VAL A 337 23.47 5.27 15.91
C VAL A 337 22.15 4.51 16.08
N GLY A 338 22.23 3.25 16.51
CA GLY A 338 21.06 2.40 16.63
C GLY A 338 21.32 1.04 17.25
N HIS A 339 20.39 0.11 17.10
CA HIS A 339 20.46 -1.25 17.62
C HIS A 339 20.15 -2.30 16.54
N ALA A 340 20.90 -3.40 16.51
CA ALA A 340 20.65 -4.56 15.66
C ALA A 340 19.78 -5.58 16.40
N HIS A 341 18.68 -6.01 15.78
CA HIS A 341 17.72 -6.97 16.34
C HIS A 341 17.63 -8.22 15.48
N GLY A 342 17.35 -9.36 16.12
CA GLY A 342 17.23 -10.65 15.44
C GLY A 342 18.56 -11.15 14.86
N LEU A 343 19.67 -10.82 15.54
CA LEU A 343 20.96 -11.45 15.29
C LEU A 343 20.90 -12.91 15.76
N PRO A 344 21.52 -13.85 15.03
CA PRO A 344 21.69 -15.21 15.53
C PRO A 344 22.49 -15.17 16.84
N GLU A 345 22.01 -15.86 17.87
CA GLU A 345 22.79 -16.01 19.11
C GLU A 345 24.08 -16.78 18.80
N PRO A 346 25.23 -16.38 19.35
CA PRO A 346 26.43 -17.19 19.25
C PRO A 346 26.11 -18.55 19.91
N GLU A 347 26.30 -19.64 19.18
CA GLU A 347 26.08 -20.99 19.72
C GLU A 347 26.91 -21.12 21.01
N ALA A 348 26.21 -21.30 22.13
CA ALA A 348 26.84 -21.67 23.38
C ALA A 348 27.60 -22.97 23.12
N GLY A 349 28.93 -22.89 23.23
CA GLY A 349 29.82 -24.03 23.03
C GLY A 349 29.30 -25.22 23.80
N THR A 350 29.11 -26.32 23.08
CA THR A 350 28.65 -27.59 23.62
C THR A 350 29.63 -28.01 24.71
N GLU A 351 29.20 -27.97 25.97
CA GLU A 351 29.94 -28.57 27.07
C GLU A 351 30.07 -30.08 26.79
N ALA A 352 31.26 -30.49 26.37
CA ALA A 352 31.64 -31.88 26.31
C ALA A 352 32.07 -32.33 27.72
N GLU A 353 31.19 -33.03 28.42
CA GLU A 353 31.57 -33.87 29.55
C GLU A 353 32.39 -35.07 29.05
N THR A 354 33.69 -35.12 29.34
CA THR A 354 34.38 -36.38 29.67
C THR A 354 35.65 -36.14 30.51
N GLN A 355 35.49 -36.29 31.83
CA GLN A 355 36.34 -36.95 32.86
C GLN A 355 37.86 -36.66 33.01
N PRO A 356 38.41 -36.87 34.23
CA PRO A 356 39.56 -36.13 34.76
C PRO A 356 40.89 -36.86 34.56
N GLU A 357 41.94 -36.11 34.23
CA GLU A 357 43.32 -36.53 34.48
C GLU A 357 44.12 -35.36 35.08
N THR A 358 44.90 -35.72 36.09
CA THR A 358 45.62 -34.88 37.03
C THR A 358 46.91 -34.27 36.45
N GLU A 359 47.17 -33.06 36.93
CA GLU A 359 48.47 -32.51 37.38
C GLU A 359 49.35 -31.63 36.45
N GLN A 360 49.69 -30.46 37.04
CA GLN A 360 50.91 -29.64 36.94
C GLN A 360 50.95 -28.44 35.96
N GLY A 361 50.50 -27.29 36.48
CA GLY A 361 51.33 -26.09 36.76
C GLY A 361 51.97 -25.27 35.63
N ALA A 362 51.46 -24.06 35.38
CA ALA A 362 52.23 -22.86 34.99
C ALA A 362 51.39 -21.57 35.08
N GLU A 363 52.05 -20.45 35.41
CA GLU A 363 51.54 -19.09 35.73
C GLU A 363 50.86 -18.31 34.58
N PRO A 364 50.10 -17.23 34.86
CA PRO A 364 49.23 -16.57 33.88
C PRO A 364 49.85 -15.35 33.19
N ALA A 365 49.64 -15.22 31.88
CA ALA A 365 49.76 -13.98 31.10
C ALA A 365 49.07 -14.13 29.73
N PRO A 366 48.71 -13.04 29.04
CA PRO A 366 47.77 -11.99 29.40
C PRO A 366 46.39 -12.23 28.77
N GLU A 367 45.38 -11.53 29.28
CA GLU A 367 43.99 -11.51 28.79
C GLU A 367 43.95 -11.26 27.27
N THR A 368 43.69 -12.32 26.51
CA THR A 368 43.40 -12.25 25.08
C THR A 368 41.90 -12.07 24.96
N GLU A 369 41.48 -10.90 24.50
CA GLU A 369 40.12 -10.60 24.11
C GLU A 369 39.58 -11.74 23.25
N ALA A 370 38.56 -12.42 23.74
CA ALA A 370 37.85 -13.44 22.99
C ALA A 370 37.20 -12.75 21.78
N GLU A 371 37.87 -12.84 20.62
CA GLU A 371 37.30 -12.48 19.32
C GLU A 371 36.03 -13.31 19.12
N ALA A 372 34.87 -12.65 19.28
CA ALA A 372 33.59 -13.21 18.94
C ALA A 372 33.60 -13.65 17.47
N ALA A 373 33.08 -14.86 17.21
CA ALA A 373 33.10 -15.55 15.91
C ALA A 373 32.23 -14.90 14.80
N GLY A 374 32.45 -13.62 14.50
CA GLY A 374 31.78 -12.86 13.45
C GLY A 374 32.70 -11.78 12.86
N GLY A 375 32.67 -11.62 11.54
CA GLY A 375 33.46 -10.62 10.83
C GLY A 375 33.05 -9.18 11.18
N PRO A 376 33.90 -8.18 10.88
CA PRO A 376 33.66 -6.79 11.23
C PRO A 376 32.37 -6.26 10.59
N TRP A 377 31.58 -5.54 11.37
CA TRP A 377 30.34 -4.91 10.93
C TRP A 377 30.62 -3.69 10.07
N ARG A 378 29.79 -3.51 9.02
CA ARG A 378 29.91 -2.42 8.04
C ARG A 378 28.56 -1.81 7.71
N LEU A 379 28.53 -0.50 7.42
CA LEU A 379 27.44 0.14 6.68
C LEU A 379 27.69 -0.12 5.19
N LEU A 380 26.75 -0.81 4.55
CA LEU A 380 26.71 -1.02 3.11
C LEU A 380 25.67 -0.09 2.48
N LEU A 381 26.14 0.87 1.68
CA LEU A 381 25.31 1.76 0.90
C LEU A 381 25.27 1.24 -0.54
N THR A 382 24.07 1.03 -1.08
CA THR A 382 23.87 0.55 -2.46
C THR A 382 23.10 1.58 -3.26
N LEU A 383 23.59 1.98 -4.43
CA LEU A 383 22.86 2.89 -5.32
C LEU A 383 21.68 2.16 -5.97
N ARG A 384 20.47 2.73 -5.87
CA ARG A 384 19.27 2.16 -6.49
C ARG A 384 19.43 2.14 -8.01
N GLY A 385 19.05 1.03 -8.61
CA GLY A 385 19.19 0.80 -10.06
C GLY A 385 20.60 0.36 -10.49
N HIS A 386 21.61 0.43 -9.62
CA HIS A 386 23.00 0.11 -9.95
C HIS A 386 23.62 -0.79 -8.85
N LYS A 387 23.30 -2.09 -8.90
CA LYS A 387 23.69 -3.06 -7.84
C LYS A 387 25.20 -3.20 -7.63
N ASP A 388 26.01 -2.82 -8.62
CA ASP A 388 27.47 -2.87 -8.58
C ASP A 388 28.09 -1.61 -7.95
N ARG A 389 27.30 -0.55 -7.78
CA ARG A 389 27.72 0.67 -7.09
C ARG A 389 27.43 0.54 -5.60
N ARG A 390 28.46 0.16 -4.85
CA ARG A 390 28.43 -0.06 -3.40
C ARG A 390 29.52 0.74 -2.71
N LEU A 391 29.18 1.29 -1.55
CA LEU A 391 30.13 1.93 -0.64
C LEU A 391 30.03 1.25 0.71
N GLU A 392 31.16 1.01 1.34
CA GLU A 392 31.25 0.28 2.60
C GLU A 392 32.07 1.05 3.62
N TYR A 393 31.54 1.15 4.84
CA TYR A 393 32.20 1.87 5.93
C TYR A 393 32.17 1.02 7.20
N PRO A 394 33.25 1.00 7.99
CA PRO A 394 33.28 0.25 9.24
C PRO A 394 32.25 0.79 10.25
N VAL A 395 31.75 -0.11 11.10
CA VAL A 395 30.79 0.18 12.17
C VAL A 395 31.32 -0.35 13.49
N ALA A 396 31.36 0.51 14.50
CA ALA A 396 31.64 0.08 15.86
C ALA A 396 30.39 -0.58 16.45
N MET A 397 30.57 -1.75 17.08
CA MET A 397 29.51 -2.49 17.74
C MET A 397 29.81 -2.62 19.24
N GLU A 398 28.82 -2.35 20.07
CA GLU A 398 28.84 -2.61 21.51
C GLU A 398 27.57 -3.39 21.88
N GLY A 399 27.69 -4.72 21.99
CA GLY A 399 26.54 -5.61 22.06
C GLY A 399 25.68 -5.51 20.78
N THR A 400 24.42 -5.11 20.93
CA THR A 400 23.52 -4.84 19.77
C THR A 400 23.61 -3.40 19.28
N ARG A 401 24.24 -2.49 20.03
CA ARG A 401 24.35 -1.08 19.66
C ARG A 401 25.36 -0.92 18.55
N PHE A 402 25.00 -0.18 17.51
CA PHE A 402 25.89 0.16 16.40
C PHE A 402 26.11 1.67 16.31
N ASP A 403 27.32 2.06 15.90
CA ASP A 403 27.72 3.43 15.61
C ASP A 403 28.57 3.46 14.33
N GLY A 404 28.03 4.05 13.28
CA GLY A 404 28.67 4.11 11.97
C GLY A 404 28.54 5.49 11.34
N SER A 405 29.52 5.89 10.52
CA SER A 405 29.43 7.13 9.75
C SER A 405 30.04 7.02 8.37
N PHE A 406 29.54 7.81 7.44
CA PHE A 406 30.06 7.90 6.07
C PHE A 406 30.11 9.34 5.56
N PRO A 407 31.05 9.69 4.66
CA PRO A 407 31.14 11.01 4.04
C PRO A 407 30.02 11.21 3.02
N VAL A 408 29.47 12.43 2.92
CA VAL A 408 28.47 12.72 1.88
C VAL A 408 29.07 12.89 0.48
N ALA A 409 30.34 13.29 0.39
CA ALA A 409 31.05 13.48 -0.88
C ALA A 409 31.08 12.18 -1.72
N ASP A 410 31.26 11.04 -1.06
CA ASP A 410 31.32 9.73 -1.71
C ASP A 410 30.01 9.36 -2.41
N LEU A 411 28.87 9.89 -1.93
CA LEU A 411 27.54 9.63 -2.51
C LEU A 411 27.28 10.44 -3.78
N ALA A 412 28.09 11.46 -4.04
CA ALA A 412 28.05 12.32 -5.22
C ALA A 412 29.31 12.20 -6.08
N ALA A 413 30.19 11.24 -5.80
CA ALA A 413 31.45 11.08 -6.52
C ALA A 413 31.24 10.46 -7.91
N GLY A 414 31.83 11.07 -8.94
CA GLY A 414 31.74 10.64 -10.34
C GLY A 414 30.45 11.04 -11.04
N GLU A 415 30.25 10.57 -12.27
CA GLU A 415 29.01 10.75 -13.02
C GLU A 415 27.92 9.84 -12.44
N LEU A 416 27.22 10.33 -11.41
CA LEU A 416 26.07 9.66 -10.80
C LEU A 416 24.77 10.29 -11.30
N PRO A 417 23.70 9.48 -11.48
CA PRO A 417 22.39 10.01 -11.82
C PRO A 417 21.90 10.94 -10.70
N VAL A 418 21.33 12.07 -11.09
CA VAL A 418 20.69 13.01 -10.17
C VAL A 418 19.19 13.07 -10.49
N PRO A 419 18.30 12.69 -9.56
CA PRO A 419 18.59 12.32 -8.17
C PRO A 419 19.15 10.90 -8.02
N GLY A 420 20.18 10.75 -7.18
CA GLY A 420 20.82 9.48 -6.87
C GLY A 420 20.36 8.97 -5.50
N ARG A 421 19.77 7.78 -5.41
CA ARG A 421 19.21 7.25 -4.14
C ARG A 421 20.02 6.08 -3.62
N TRP A 422 20.46 6.19 -2.37
CA TRP A 422 21.31 5.21 -1.71
C TRP A 422 20.58 4.50 -0.58
N ASP A 423 20.67 3.18 -0.63
CA ASP A 423 20.03 2.25 0.26
C ASP A 423 21.02 1.77 1.33
N ILE A 424 20.75 2.07 2.60
CA ILE A 424 21.66 1.76 3.73
C ILE A 424 21.32 0.41 4.35
N HIS A 425 22.33 -0.44 4.54
CA HIS A 425 22.25 -1.69 5.29
C HIS A 425 23.38 -1.77 6.31
N LEU A 426 23.15 -2.47 7.40
CA LEU A 426 24.18 -2.92 8.33
C LEU A 426 24.50 -4.39 7.99
N VAL A 427 25.76 -4.71 7.69
CA VAL A 427 26.19 -6.03 7.22
C VAL A 427 27.36 -6.59 8.02
N SER A 428 27.42 -7.91 8.18
CA SER A 428 28.56 -8.64 8.73
C SER A 428 28.64 -10.04 8.11
N GLN A 429 29.83 -10.63 8.11
CA GLN A 429 30.06 -12.01 7.70
C GLN A 429 29.96 -12.91 8.94
N SER A 430 29.07 -13.90 8.93
CA SER A 430 28.94 -14.90 9.99
C SER A 430 29.26 -16.30 9.46
N ALA A 431 29.49 -17.26 10.36
CA ALA A 431 29.70 -18.67 9.98
C ALA A 431 28.52 -19.25 9.14
N GLY A 432 27.31 -18.68 9.27
CA GLY A 432 26.12 -19.05 8.51
C GLY A 432 25.86 -18.23 7.23
N GLY A 433 26.78 -17.34 6.85
CA GLY A 433 26.67 -16.46 5.67
C GLY A 433 26.60 -14.96 6.02
N GLU A 434 26.40 -14.12 4.99
CA GLU A 434 26.28 -12.66 5.15
C GLU A 434 24.97 -12.30 5.85
N VAL A 435 25.08 -11.67 7.03
CA VAL A 435 23.96 -11.02 7.69
C VAL A 435 23.78 -9.64 7.07
N ARG A 436 22.60 -9.35 6.54
CA ARG A 436 22.25 -8.05 5.95
C ARG A 436 20.98 -7.48 6.55
N LEU A 437 21.13 -6.48 7.39
CA LEU A 437 20.04 -5.80 8.08
C LEU A 437 19.74 -4.47 7.41
N ARG A 438 18.48 -4.25 7.02
CA ARG A 438 18.08 -2.95 6.47
C ARG A 438 18.12 -1.89 7.57
N ALA A 439 18.78 -0.76 7.30
CA ALA A 439 18.75 0.38 8.22
C ALA A 439 17.34 0.97 8.23
N GLY A 440 16.70 0.85 9.40
CA GLY A 440 15.32 1.21 9.68
C GLY A 440 14.36 0.01 9.59
N ARG A 441 13.76 -0.34 10.74
CA ARG A 441 12.29 -0.49 10.98
C ARG A 441 11.95 -0.74 12.47
N ARG A 442 11.02 0.08 13.04
CA ARG A 442 10.18 -0.03 14.29
C ARG A 442 10.87 -0.11 15.69
N LEU A 443 10.93 0.99 16.46
CA LEU A 443 10.06 1.28 17.63
C LEU A 443 10.25 2.72 18.21
N ASP A 444 9.59 3.73 17.65
CA ASP A 444 9.24 4.98 18.38
C ASP A 444 7.74 5.31 18.32
N GLY A 445 6.93 4.40 17.77
CA GLY A 445 5.48 4.57 17.62
C GLY A 445 5.05 5.56 16.52
N ILE A 446 5.99 6.19 15.80
CA ILE A 446 5.69 7.17 14.74
C ILE A 446 5.55 6.43 13.41
N LYS A 447 4.31 6.34 12.90
CA LYS A 447 4.01 5.79 11.56
C LYS A 447 4.08 6.90 10.52
N GLY A 448 4.64 6.62 9.35
CA GLY A 448 4.70 7.58 8.24
C GLY A 448 5.82 8.60 8.43
N LYS A 449 7.01 8.15 8.87
CA LYS A 449 8.14 9.04 9.19
C LYS A 449 8.56 9.91 8.00
N LYS A 450 8.36 9.43 6.77
CA LYS A 450 8.58 10.20 5.54
C LYS A 450 7.86 11.56 5.55
N ASP A 451 6.65 11.61 6.12
CA ASP A 451 5.80 12.81 6.10
C ASP A 451 5.96 13.67 7.37
N ILE A 452 6.81 13.24 8.31
CA ILE A 452 6.93 13.82 9.67
C ILE A 452 8.37 14.22 9.99
N VAL A 453 9.37 13.53 9.42
CA VAL A 453 10.79 13.72 9.71
C VAL A 453 11.50 14.25 8.47
N GLU A 454 11.99 15.49 8.58
CA GLU A 454 12.82 16.13 7.57
C GLU A 454 14.24 16.30 8.13
N PHE A 455 15.24 15.77 7.42
CA PHE A 455 16.65 15.96 7.76
C PHE A 455 17.23 17.12 6.93
N PRO A 456 18.17 17.91 7.47
CA PRO A 456 18.82 18.95 6.69
C PRO A 456 19.64 18.33 5.55
N ALA A 457 19.57 18.96 4.38
CA ALA A 457 20.43 18.65 3.25
C ALA A 457 21.79 19.34 3.43
N GLN A 458 22.87 18.68 3.02
CA GLN A 458 24.23 19.23 3.07
C GLN A 458 24.92 19.10 1.70
N PRO A 459 25.76 20.06 1.30
CA PRO A 459 26.49 19.97 0.03
C PRO A 459 27.52 18.84 0.06
N ALA A 460 27.65 18.14 -1.06
CA ALA A 460 28.60 17.04 -1.24
C ALA A 460 30.03 17.50 -1.56
N GLY A 461 30.28 18.80 -1.60
CA GLY A 461 31.59 19.41 -1.85
C GLY A 461 31.58 20.91 -1.57
N GLU A 462 32.75 21.52 -1.55
CA GLU A 462 32.92 22.95 -1.21
C GLU A 462 32.74 23.90 -2.41
N HIS A 463 32.50 23.37 -3.62
CA HIS A 463 32.31 24.18 -4.82
C HIS A 463 30.87 24.67 -4.97
N ASP A 464 30.71 25.85 -5.55
CA ASP A 464 29.41 26.40 -5.90
C ASP A 464 28.70 25.48 -6.91
N GLY A 465 27.44 25.14 -6.63
CA GLY A 465 26.69 24.14 -7.41
C GLY A 465 26.94 22.67 -7.04
N ALA A 466 27.59 22.36 -5.91
CA ALA A 466 27.73 20.98 -5.45
C ALA A 466 26.35 20.30 -5.22
N PRO A 467 26.17 19.02 -5.60
CA PRO A 467 24.96 18.26 -5.29
C PRO A 467 24.65 18.27 -3.80
N LEU A 468 23.36 18.28 -3.46
CA LEU A 468 22.90 18.25 -2.06
C LEU A 468 22.59 16.81 -1.65
N VAL A 469 23.04 16.40 -0.47
CA VAL A 469 22.82 15.07 0.08
C VAL A 469 21.93 15.16 1.30
N GLN A 470 20.84 14.41 1.30
CA GLN A 470 19.82 14.45 2.35
C GLN A 470 19.39 13.04 2.76
N PRO A 471 19.49 12.66 4.05
CA PRO A 471 18.82 11.47 4.54
C PRO A 471 17.30 11.63 4.47
N TYR A 472 16.58 10.52 4.26
CA TYR A 472 15.14 10.52 4.32
C TYR A 472 14.61 9.15 4.73
N TYR A 473 13.42 9.12 5.31
CA TYR A 473 12.69 7.87 5.52
C TYR A 473 11.87 7.52 4.28
N THR A 474 11.97 6.26 3.85
CA THR A 474 11.10 5.70 2.81
C THR A 474 9.68 5.48 3.37
N VAL A 475 8.71 5.18 2.50
CA VAL A 475 7.34 4.84 2.91
C VAL A 475 7.23 3.58 3.78
N LYS A 476 8.30 2.79 3.88
CA LYS A 476 8.41 1.61 4.77
C LYS A 476 9.09 1.94 6.10
N ASP A 477 9.38 3.21 6.37
CA ASP A 477 10.18 3.72 7.49
C ASP A 477 11.64 3.20 7.50
N ASN A 478 12.18 2.81 6.34
CA ASN A 478 13.61 2.54 6.19
C ASN A 478 14.36 3.85 5.98
N LEU A 479 15.55 3.99 6.57
CA LEU A 479 16.44 5.13 6.31
C LEU A 479 17.16 4.96 4.96
N SER A 480 17.27 6.03 4.20
CA SER A 480 17.97 6.09 2.91
C SER A 480 18.58 7.48 2.72
N VAL A 481 19.44 7.65 1.73
CA VAL A 481 20.02 8.95 1.38
C VAL A 481 19.68 9.29 -0.07
N GLU A 482 19.38 10.55 -0.35
CA GLU A 482 19.15 11.06 -1.69
C GLU A 482 20.17 12.16 -2.02
N CYS A 483 20.76 12.09 -3.20
CA CYS A 483 21.59 13.11 -3.81
C CYS A 483 20.74 13.89 -4.80
N LEU A 484 20.60 15.19 -4.58
CA LEU A 484 19.75 16.12 -5.32
C LEU A 484 20.62 17.11 -6.11
N ALA A 485 20.05 17.66 -7.18
CA ALA A 485 20.68 18.75 -7.91
C ALA A 485 20.84 19.98 -6.99
N PRO A 486 21.89 20.80 -7.19
CA PRO A 486 22.00 22.08 -6.50
C PRO A 486 20.74 22.91 -6.74
N ARG A 487 20.22 23.55 -5.70
CA ARG A 487 19.12 24.51 -5.86
C ARG A 487 19.67 25.71 -6.62
N HIS A 488 19.26 25.90 -7.88
CA HIS A 488 19.44 27.19 -8.54
C HIS A 488 18.60 28.21 -7.78
N GLU A 489 19.25 29.16 -7.11
CA GLU A 489 18.55 30.37 -6.67
C GLU A 489 17.98 31.03 -7.93
N ALA A 490 16.65 31.05 -8.03
CA ALA A 490 15.96 31.81 -9.04
C ALA A 490 16.37 33.27 -8.84
N GLN A 491 17.22 33.78 -9.75
CA GLN A 491 17.49 35.19 -9.87
C GLN A 491 16.17 35.92 -9.96
N SER A 492 15.89 36.73 -8.94
CA SER A 492 14.88 37.76 -8.94
C SER A 492 15.14 38.69 -10.12
N ALA A 493 14.42 38.48 -11.23
CA ALA A 493 14.31 39.46 -12.30
C ALA A 493 13.27 40.50 -11.88
N SER A 494 13.72 41.75 -11.95
CA SER A 494 13.05 42.99 -11.55
C SER A 494 11.76 43.30 -12.31
#